data_AF-A0A7C0YU06-F1
#
_entry.id   AF-A0A7C0YU06-F1
#
_cell.length_a   1.000
_cell.length_b   1.000
_cell.length_c   1.000
_cell.angle_alpha   90.00
_cell.angle_beta   90.00
_cell.angle_gamma   90.00
#
_symmetry.space_group_name_H-M   'P 1'
#
loop_
_entity.id
_entity.type
_entity.pdbx_description
1 polymer ?
#
loop_
_entity_poly.entity_id
_entity_poly.type
_entity_poly.pdbx_seq_one_letter_code
_entity_poly.pdbx_strand_id
1 'polypeptide(L)'
;MTAKTLDEIMRRVLNDSDIFYVSYTIFDEAEWKNLGEEFQKGNLAEVTAKIDEKKDQLQDALNSVINTRNKKRLEKAIKLTEELKSAVDSKPHILKEMFLTLSRFGITQCNLPNMEDYGKVIENHNRSTVEHYFLYKIDKERNKFKRRALKKTLEYLKELYAMKLDTLEIAFFIRKLDSLFQFMEVIKDE
;
A
#
# COMPACT_ATOMS: atom_id res chain seq x y z
N MET A 1 21.84 -16.44 -3.77
CA MET A 1 20.91 -15.30 -3.96
C MET A 1 19.67 -15.86 -4.63
N THR A 2 18.56 -15.97 -3.91
CA THR A 2 17.26 -16.29 -4.49
C THR A 2 16.91 -15.20 -5.51
N ALA A 3 16.54 -15.59 -6.73
CA ALA A 3 16.07 -14.65 -7.73
C ALA A 3 14.82 -13.96 -7.18
N LYS A 4 14.88 -12.64 -7.01
CA LYS A 4 13.72 -11.87 -6.56
C LYS A 4 12.64 -11.96 -7.63
N THR A 5 11.39 -12.24 -7.25
CA THR A 5 10.25 -12.28 -8.18
C THR A 5 9.60 -10.90 -8.28
N LEU A 6 8.80 -10.67 -9.33
CA LEU A 6 8.03 -9.42 -9.46
C LEU A 6 7.06 -9.24 -8.27
N ASP A 7 6.48 -10.34 -7.78
CA ASP A 7 5.61 -10.33 -6.60
C ASP A 7 6.34 -9.86 -5.34
N GLU A 8 7.60 -10.26 -5.15
CA GLU A 8 8.41 -9.76 -4.03
C GLU A 8 8.69 -8.25 -4.16
N ILE A 9 8.91 -7.75 -5.37
CA ILE A 9 9.03 -6.31 -5.60
C ILE A 9 7.72 -5.60 -5.29
N MET A 10 6.60 -6.11 -5.78
CA MET A 10 5.27 -5.56 -5.52
C MET A 10 4.98 -5.49 -4.01
N ARG A 11 5.24 -6.57 -3.27
CA ARG A 11 5.12 -6.61 -1.80
C ARG A 11 6.00 -5.57 -1.12
N ARG A 12 7.26 -5.43 -1.52
CA ARG A 12 8.15 -4.40 -0.94
C ARG A 12 7.64 -2.99 -1.23
N VAL A 13 7.21 -2.72 -2.46
CA VAL A 13 6.68 -1.42 -2.85
C VAL A 13 5.43 -1.07 -2.04
N LEU A 14 4.47 -1.99 -1.94
CA LEU A 14 3.23 -1.81 -1.17
C LEU A 14 3.47 -1.53 0.32
N ASN A 15 4.58 -2.01 0.88
CA ASN A 15 4.95 -1.81 2.29
C ASN A 15 6.03 -0.74 2.50
N ASP A 16 6.48 -0.06 1.45
CA ASP A 16 7.49 1.00 1.54
C ASP A 16 6.85 2.29 2.05
N SER A 17 7.21 2.70 3.26
CA SER A 17 6.61 3.87 3.92
C SER A 17 6.91 5.21 3.23
N ASP A 18 7.96 5.29 2.39
CA ASP A 18 8.21 6.50 1.60
C ASP A 18 7.23 6.57 0.41
N ILE A 19 6.79 5.43 -0.14
CA ILE A 19 5.81 5.34 -1.23
C ILE A 19 4.37 5.38 -0.69
N PHE A 20 4.03 4.45 0.19
CA PHE A 20 2.72 4.31 0.83
C PHE A 20 2.83 4.61 2.32
N TYR A 21 2.52 5.85 2.68
CA TYR A 21 2.57 6.30 4.05
C TYR A 21 1.30 5.88 4.82
N VAL A 22 1.46 5.04 5.85
CA VAL A 22 0.37 4.71 6.77
C VAL A 22 0.21 5.85 7.78
N SER A 23 -0.82 6.65 7.59
CA SER A 23 -1.12 7.82 8.42
C SER A 23 -1.76 7.48 9.77
N TYR A 24 -2.34 6.28 9.87
CA TYR A 24 -2.91 5.72 11.09
C TYR A 24 -2.95 4.19 10.96
N THR A 25 -2.32 3.47 11.88
CA THR A 25 -2.31 2.00 11.91
C THR A 25 -3.54 1.51 12.68
N ILE A 26 -4.30 0.59 12.09
CA ILE A 26 -5.45 -0.07 12.73
C ILE A 26 -5.01 -1.43 13.29
N PHE A 27 -4.35 -2.22 12.46
CA PHE A 27 -3.68 -3.45 12.87
C PHE A 27 -2.18 -3.31 12.58
N ASP A 28 -1.37 -3.48 13.62
CA ASP A 28 0.07 -3.55 13.44
C ASP A 28 0.50 -4.85 12.72
N GLU A 29 1.81 -5.03 12.57
CA GLU A 29 2.34 -6.18 11.83
C GLU A 29 2.00 -7.53 12.47
N ALA A 30 2.05 -7.61 13.80
CA ALA A 30 1.77 -8.85 14.51
C ALA A 30 0.26 -9.13 14.51
N GLU A 31 -0.55 -8.11 14.77
CA GLU A 31 -2.01 -8.22 14.77
C GLU A 31 -2.54 -8.58 13.38
N TRP A 32 -2.06 -7.90 12.34
CA TRP A 32 -2.48 -8.13 10.96
C TRP A 32 -2.11 -9.53 10.48
N LYS A 33 -0.89 -9.99 10.80
CA LYS A 33 -0.45 -11.33 10.48
C LYS A 33 -1.29 -12.39 11.19
N ASN A 34 -1.55 -12.22 12.49
CA ASN A 34 -2.38 -13.14 13.26
C ASN A 34 -3.80 -13.23 12.68
N LEU A 35 -4.40 -12.08 12.36
CA LEU A 35 -5.73 -12.01 11.74
C LEU A 35 -5.76 -12.76 10.40
N GLY A 36 -4.73 -12.60 9.58
CA GLY A 36 -4.59 -13.30 8.30
C GLY A 36 -4.40 -14.81 8.44
N GLU A 37 -3.66 -15.27 9.46
CA GLU A 37 -3.51 -16.70 9.75
C GLU A 37 -4.84 -17.34 10.16
N GLU A 38 -5.63 -16.68 11.01
CA GLU A 38 -6.96 -17.16 11.41
C GLU A 38 -7.93 -17.17 10.23
N PHE A 39 -7.88 -16.15 9.36
CA PHE A 39 -8.66 -16.12 8.13
C PHE A 39 -8.34 -17.30 7.20
N GLN A 40 -7.05 -17.61 7.02
CA GLN A 40 -6.62 -18.72 6.17
C GLN A 40 -6.99 -20.10 6.72
N LYS A 41 -7.11 -20.24 8.05
CA LYS A 41 -7.61 -21.46 8.73
C LYS A 41 -9.13 -21.62 8.61
N GLY A 42 -9.85 -20.60 8.13
CA GLY A 42 -11.30 -20.60 8.06
C GLY A 42 -11.98 -20.24 9.38
N ASN A 43 -11.23 -19.71 10.36
CA ASN A 43 -11.75 -19.31 11.67
C ASN A 43 -12.44 -17.93 11.59
N LEU A 44 -13.44 -17.80 10.71
CA LEU A 44 -14.08 -16.51 10.39
C LEU A 44 -14.72 -15.85 11.62
N ALA A 45 -15.29 -16.63 12.53
CA ALA A 45 -15.87 -16.11 13.77
C ALA A 45 -14.81 -15.41 14.66
N GLU A 46 -13.61 -15.97 14.75
CA GLU A 46 -12.49 -15.39 15.50
C GLU A 46 -11.94 -14.14 14.81
N VAL A 47 -11.87 -14.16 13.47
CA VAL A 47 -11.48 -13.00 12.67
C VAL A 47 -12.45 -11.84 12.90
N THR A 48 -13.75 -12.09 12.80
CA THR A 48 -14.78 -11.08 13.02
C THR A 48 -14.74 -10.54 14.46
N ALA A 49 -14.56 -11.42 15.46
CA ALA A 49 -14.44 -11.01 16.86
C ALA A 49 -13.24 -10.07 17.09
N LYS A 50 -12.07 -10.39 16.52
CA LYS A 50 -10.88 -9.52 16.61
C LYS A 50 -11.07 -8.17 15.91
N ILE A 51 -11.79 -8.15 14.80
CA ILE A 51 -12.12 -6.89 14.10
C ILE A 51 -13.07 -6.05 14.94
N ASP A 52 -14.08 -6.66 15.57
CA ASP A 52 -15.01 -5.96 16.47
C ASP A 52 -14.29 -5.43 17.72
N GLU A 53 -13.43 -6.22 18.36
CA GLU A 53 -12.62 -5.78 19.49
C GLU A 53 -11.77 -4.55 19.12
N LYS A 54 -11.12 -4.59 17.95
CA LYS A 54 -10.32 -3.45 17.48
C LYS A 54 -11.19 -2.22 17.23
N LYS A 55 -12.40 -2.40 16.68
CA LYS A 55 -13.36 -1.32 16.46
C LYS A 55 -13.79 -0.67 17.78
N ASP A 56 -14.07 -1.47 18.81
CA ASP A 56 -14.45 -0.97 20.14
C ASP A 56 -13.30 -0.17 20.77
N GLN A 57 -12.06 -0.65 20.67
CA GLN A 57 -10.86 0.09 21.10
C GLN A 57 -10.74 1.45 20.40
N LEU A 58 -11.03 1.51 19.09
CA LEU A 58 -11.01 2.76 18.32
C LEU A 58 -12.15 3.70 18.74
N GLN A 59 -13.33 3.16 19.07
CA GLN A 59 -14.50 3.93 19.53
C GLN A 59 -14.25 4.54 20.92
N ASP A 60 -13.64 3.78 21.84
CA ASP A 60 -13.24 4.28 23.15
C ASP A 60 -12.17 5.37 23.05
N ALA A 61 -11.20 5.19 22.15
CA ALA A 61 -10.22 6.22 21.84
C ALA A 61 -10.88 7.48 21.26
N LEU A 62 -11.89 7.33 20.39
CA LEU A 62 -12.63 8.46 19.80
C LEU A 62 -13.34 9.29 20.88
N ASN A 63 -13.98 8.62 21.84
CA ASN A 63 -14.69 9.28 22.95
C ASN A 63 -13.75 10.08 23.86
N SER A 64 -12.47 9.69 23.93
CA SER A 64 -11.46 10.31 24.77
C SER A 64 -10.69 11.46 24.08
N VAL A 65 -10.84 11.64 22.76
CA VAL A 65 -10.06 12.59 21.98
C VAL A 65 -10.77 13.94 21.84
N ILE A 66 -10.11 14.99 22.34
CA ILE A 66 -10.60 16.38 22.23
C ILE A 66 -10.21 17.01 20.87
N ASN A 67 -9.07 16.62 20.29
CA ASN A 67 -8.54 17.23 19.07
C ASN A 67 -9.33 16.82 17.82
N THR A 68 -9.95 17.78 17.13
CA THR A 68 -10.77 17.56 15.93
C THR A 68 -10.05 16.82 14.79
N ARG A 69 -8.75 17.05 14.60
CA ARG A 69 -7.99 16.37 13.54
C ARG A 69 -7.79 14.89 13.85
N ASN A 70 -7.52 14.57 15.12
CA ASN A 70 -7.39 13.18 15.56
C ASN A 70 -8.75 12.49 15.58
N LYS A 71 -9.82 13.20 15.96
CA LYS A 71 -11.19 12.71 15.88
C LYS A 71 -11.56 12.26 14.47
N LYS A 72 -11.32 13.11 13.45
CA LYS A 72 -11.53 12.76 12.04
C LYS A 72 -10.70 11.56 11.55
N ARG A 73 -9.50 11.36 12.09
CA ARG A 73 -8.67 10.19 11.74
C ARG A 73 -9.24 8.91 12.35
N LEU A 74 -9.68 8.96 13.60
CA LEU A 74 -10.33 7.84 14.28
C LEU A 74 -11.66 7.48 13.61
N GLU A 75 -12.50 8.46 13.26
CA GLU A 75 -13.74 8.23 12.51
C GLU A 75 -13.48 7.48 11.19
N LYS A 76 -12.44 7.87 10.45
CA LYS A 76 -12.02 7.15 9.23
C LYS A 76 -11.50 5.75 9.52
N ALA A 77 -10.78 5.57 10.62
CA ALA A 77 -10.23 4.27 11.01
C ALA A 77 -11.35 3.30 11.40
N ILE A 78 -12.36 3.77 12.14
CA ILE A 78 -13.55 3.01 12.51
C ILE A 78 -14.30 2.59 11.24
N LYS A 79 -14.57 3.53 10.33
CA LYS A 79 -15.24 3.20 9.05
C LYS A 79 -14.47 2.14 8.26
N LEU A 80 -13.15 2.30 8.14
CA LEU A 80 -12.30 1.33 7.43
C LEU A 80 -12.29 -0.05 8.11
N THR A 81 -12.46 -0.10 9.43
CA THR A 81 -12.56 -1.36 10.19
C THR A 81 -13.91 -2.03 9.96
N GLU A 82 -15.01 -1.27 9.80
CA GLU A 82 -16.32 -1.79 9.41
C GLU A 82 -16.33 -2.34 7.97
N GLU A 83 -15.69 -1.61 7.06
CA GLU A 83 -15.47 -2.03 5.66
C GLU A 83 -14.64 -3.33 5.62
N LEU A 84 -13.58 -3.44 6.44
CA LEU A 84 -12.80 -4.66 6.59
C LEU A 84 -13.66 -5.84 7.09
N LYS A 85 -14.49 -5.64 8.12
CA LYS A 85 -15.40 -6.67 8.63
C LYS A 85 -16.34 -7.17 7.53
N SER A 86 -16.92 -6.25 6.76
CA SER A 86 -17.84 -6.58 5.67
C SER A 86 -17.13 -7.37 4.56
N ALA A 87 -15.87 -7.04 4.27
CA ALA A 87 -15.05 -7.71 3.27
C ALA A 87 -14.69 -9.17 3.61
N VAL A 88 -14.76 -9.56 4.89
CA VAL A 88 -14.55 -10.96 5.32
C VAL A 88 -15.49 -11.90 4.57
N ASP A 89 -16.76 -11.51 4.44
CA ASP A 89 -17.79 -12.31 3.78
C ASP A 89 -17.96 -11.93 2.31
N SER A 90 -17.92 -10.63 1.98
CA SER A 90 -18.27 -10.15 0.63
C SER A 90 -17.11 -10.22 -0.38
N LYS A 91 -15.86 -10.14 0.09
CA LYS A 91 -14.66 -10.04 -0.76
C LYS A 91 -13.50 -10.94 -0.26
N PRO A 92 -13.73 -12.24 0.05
CA PRO A 92 -12.74 -13.09 0.71
C PRO A 92 -11.45 -13.29 -0.10
N HIS A 93 -11.55 -13.32 -1.43
CA HIS A 93 -10.38 -13.44 -2.31
C HIS A 93 -9.46 -12.21 -2.23
N ILE A 94 -10.05 -11.01 -2.18
CA ILE A 94 -9.32 -9.75 -2.10
C ILE A 94 -8.65 -9.67 -0.73
N LEU A 95 -9.39 -10.00 0.32
CA LEU A 95 -8.88 -10.00 1.69
C LEU A 95 -7.72 -10.99 1.87
N LYS A 96 -7.80 -12.18 1.25
CA LYS A 96 -6.70 -13.15 1.22
C LYS A 96 -5.44 -12.54 0.60
N GLU A 97 -5.56 -11.89 -0.55
CA GLU A 97 -4.42 -11.23 -1.20
C GLU A 97 -3.85 -10.10 -0.33
N MET A 98 -4.70 -9.34 0.36
CA MET A 98 -4.27 -8.29 1.28
C MET A 98 -3.45 -8.84 2.44
N PHE A 99 -3.89 -9.93 3.07
CA PHE A 99 -3.12 -10.58 4.14
C PHE A 99 -1.77 -11.14 3.66
N LEU A 100 -1.71 -11.63 2.42
CA LEU A 100 -0.47 -12.16 1.84
C LEU A 100 0.52 -11.06 1.41
N THR A 101 0.03 -9.85 1.17
CA THR A 101 0.79 -8.79 0.50
C THR A 101 1.14 -7.64 1.43
N LEU A 102 0.22 -7.20 2.30
CA LEU A 102 0.42 -6.08 3.22
C LEU A 102 0.98 -6.58 4.55
N SER A 103 1.97 -5.89 5.09
CA SER A 103 2.53 -6.20 6.40
C SER A 103 1.69 -5.66 7.54
N ARG A 104 0.89 -4.62 7.30
CA ARG A 104 0.03 -3.98 8.29
C ARG A 104 -1.20 -3.37 7.62
N PHE A 105 -2.21 -3.01 8.40
CA PHE A 105 -3.44 -2.44 7.87
C PHE A 105 -3.80 -1.11 8.54
N GLY A 106 -4.25 -0.14 7.74
CA GLY A 106 -4.61 1.17 8.25
C GLY A 106 -4.91 2.21 7.18
N ILE A 107 -5.02 3.47 7.59
CA ILE A 107 -5.28 4.60 6.70
C ILE A 107 -4.00 4.96 5.96
N THR A 108 -3.89 4.50 4.72
CA THR A 108 -2.72 4.75 3.88
C THR A 108 -2.90 5.99 3.00
N GLN A 109 -1.78 6.56 2.55
CA GLN A 109 -1.71 7.64 1.57
C GLN A 109 -0.58 7.33 0.57
N CYS A 110 -0.83 7.51 -0.72
CA CYS A 110 0.21 7.42 -1.73
C CYS A 110 0.97 8.75 -1.86
N ASN A 111 2.29 8.70 -1.77
CA ASN A 111 3.18 9.86 -1.96
C ASN A 111 3.64 10.02 -3.41
N LEU A 112 3.33 9.08 -4.30
CA LEU A 112 3.75 9.18 -5.70
C LEU A 112 2.92 10.24 -6.43
N PRO A 113 3.52 10.95 -7.40
CA PRO A 113 2.74 11.65 -8.41
C PRO A 113 2.05 10.63 -9.34
N ASN A 114 1.25 11.13 -10.29
CA ASN A 114 0.78 10.30 -11.39
C ASN A 114 1.98 9.69 -12.12
N MET A 115 2.00 8.36 -12.25
CA MET A 115 3.13 7.61 -12.79
C MET A 115 3.05 7.31 -14.29
N GLU A 116 2.01 7.76 -14.98
CA GLU A 116 1.75 7.48 -16.39
C GLU A 116 2.89 7.95 -17.30
N ASP A 117 3.35 9.19 -17.12
CA ASP A 117 4.44 9.77 -17.92
C ASP A 117 5.78 9.07 -17.65
N TYR A 118 6.00 8.58 -16.44
CA TYR A 118 7.21 7.82 -16.11
C TYR A 118 7.23 6.49 -16.86
N GLY A 119 6.09 5.80 -16.93
CA GLY A 119 5.92 4.60 -17.74
C GLY A 119 6.18 4.84 -19.22
N LYS A 120 5.61 5.90 -19.80
CA LYS A 120 5.87 6.28 -21.21
C LYS A 120 7.34 6.54 -21.49
N VAL A 121 8.07 7.18 -20.57
CA VAL A 121 9.51 7.40 -20.75
C VAL A 121 10.27 6.07 -20.76
N ILE A 122 9.90 5.12 -19.90
CA ILE A 122 10.49 3.77 -19.87
C ILE A 122 10.30 3.04 -21.20
N GLU A 123 9.10 3.06 -21.78
CA GLU A 123 8.82 2.35 -23.04
C GLU A 123 9.62 2.88 -24.23
N ASN A 124 9.82 4.20 -24.28
CA ASN A 124 10.28 4.87 -25.49
C ASN A 124 11.77 5.23 -25.48
N HIS A 125 12.47 5.01 -24.34
CA HIS A 125 13.85 5.46 -24.19
C HIS A 125 14.74 4.39 -23.56
N ASN A 126 16.04 4.50 -23.83
CA ASN A 126 17.01 3.63 -23.20
C ASN A 126 17.13 3.91 -21.69
N ARG A 127 17.66 2.93 -20.95
CA ARG A 127 17.82 2.99 -19.49
C ARG A 127 18.52 4.25 -18.99
N SER A 128 19.57 4.73 -19.67
CA SER A 128 20.30 5.93 -19.25
C SER A 128 19.41 7.17 -19.30
N THR A 129 18.68 7.37 -20.40
CA THR A 129 17.72 8.46 -20.54
C THR A 129 16.61 8.39 -19.49
N VAL A 130 16.09 7.20 -19.21
CA VAL A 130 15.08 6.98 -18.15
C VAL A 130 15.64 7.37 -16.78
N GLU A 131 16.83 6.91 -16.42
CA GLU A 131 17.45 7.24 -15.12
C GLU A 131 17.67 8.76 -15.00
N HIS A 132 18.16 9.43 -16.05
CA HIS A 132 18.29 10.88 -16.07
C HIS A 132 16.96 11.61 -15.92
N TYR A 133 15.90 11.11 -16.56
CA TYR A 133 14.56 11.68 -16.41
C TYR A 133 14.06 11.61 -14.96
N PHE A 134 14.20 10.45 -14.31
CA PHE A 134 13.84 10.29 -12.90
C PHE A 134 14.65 11.24 -12.00
N LEU A 135 15.97 11.30 -12.18
CA LEU A 135 16.84 12.20 -11.39
C LEU A 135 16.43 13.66 -11.57
N TYR A 136 16.18 14.10 -12.80
CA TYR A 136 15.70 15.45 -13.08
C TYR A 136 14.37 15.76 -12.37
N LYS A 137 13.41 14.82 -12.41
CA LYS A 137 12.11 14.99 -11.72
C LYS A 137 12.27 15.04 -10.20
N ILE A 138 13.14 14.18 -9.64
CA ILE A 138 13.47 14.16 -8.21
C ILE A 138 14.06 15.50 -7.77
N ASP A 139 15.02 16.05 -8.53
CA ASP A 139 15.70 17.30 -8.19
C ASP A 139 14.77 18.52 -8.26
N LYS A 140 13.79 18.50 -9.18
CA LYS A 140 12.80 19.58 -9.33
C LYS A 140 11.63 19.48 -8.35
N GLU A 141 11.40 18.34 -7.72
CA GLU A 141 10.26 18.12 -6.81
C GLU A 141 10.46 18.87 -5.47
N ARG A 142 9.57 19.82 -5.17
CA ARG A 142 9.64 20.66 -3.96
C ARG A 142 9.11 19.92 -2.72
N ASN A 143 8.15 19.01 -2.89
CA ASN A 143 7.57 18.26 -1.79
C ASN A 143 8.53 17.14 -1.33
N LYS A 144 8.98 17.21 -0.07
CA LYS A 144 9.94 16.26 0.49
C LYS A 144 9.46 14.80 0.47
N PHE A 145 8.16 14.56 0.62
CA PHE A 145 7.59 13.21 0.65
C PHE A 145 7.52 12.62 -0.76
N LYS A 146 7.01 13.39 -1.73
CA LYS A 146 7.03 13.00 -3.16
C LYS A 146 8.45 12.73 -3.64
N ARG A 147 9.40 13.58 -3.25
CA ARG A 147 10.82 13.41 -3.60
C ARG A 147 11.39 12.09 -3.08
N ARG A 148 11.06 11.70 -1.83
CA ARG A 148 11.50 10.41 -1.26
C ARG A 148 10.84 9.22 -1.98
N ALA A 149 9.54 9.30 -2.23
CA ALA A 149 8.81 8.28 -2.98
C ALA A 149 9.39 8.05 -4.38
N LEU A 150 9.73 9.13 -5.10
CA LEU A 150 10.37 9.04 -6.42
C LEU A 150 11.78 8.44 -6.35
N LYS A 151 12.57 8.75 -5.32
CA LYS A 151 13.87 8.11 -5.09
C LYS A 151 13.73 6.61 -4.88
N LYS A 152 12.79 6.18 -4.03
CA LYS A 152 12.47 4.76 -3.85
C LYS A 152 12.00 4.08 -5.12
N THR A 153 11.16 4.75 -5.90
CA THR A 153 10.72 4.24 -7.20
C THR A 153 11.89 4.02 -8.16
N LEU A 154 12.87 4.94 -8.19
CA LEU A 154 14.10 4.76 -8.98
C LEU A 154 14.95 3.58 -8.48
N GLU A 155 15.02 3.34 -7.16
CA GLU A 155 15.66 2.15 -6.60
C GLU A 155 15.00 0.87 -7.11
N TYR A 156 13.65 0.76 -7.02
CA TYR A 156 12.91 -0.39 -7.53
C TYR A 156 13.02 -0.55 -9.05
N LEU A 157 13.01 0.55 -9.82
CA LEU A 157 13.22 0.51 -11.27
C LEU A 157 14.57 -0.10 -11.65
N LYS A 158 15.63 0.27 -10.91
CA LYS A 158 16.98 -0.32 -11.13
C LYS A 158 17.02 -1.80 -10.82
N GLU A 159 16.29 -2.25 -9.79
CA GLU A 159 16.13 -3.68 -9.49
C GLU A 159 15.37 -4.41 -10.61
N LEU A 160 14.27 -3.84 -11.10
CA LEU A 160 13.47 -4.41 -12.19
C LEU A 160 14.30 -4.58 -13.47
N TYR A 161 15.13 -3.59 -13.84
CA TYR A 161 16.06 -3.73 -14.96
C TYR A 161 17.10 -4.84 -14.74
N ALA A 162 17.54 -5.06 -13.50
CA ALA A 162 18.50 -6.13 -13.19
C ALA A 162 17.87 -7.53 -13.28
N MET A 163 16.55 -7.63 -13.15
CA MET A 163 15.79 -8.88 -13.31
C MET A 163 15.61 -9.32 -14.77
N LYS A 164 16.07 -8.52 -15.74
CA LYS A 164 15.93 -8.78 -17.19
C LYS A 164 14.46 -8.95 -17.64
N LEU A 165 13.55 -8.25 -16.97
CA LEU A 165 12.15 -8.15 -17.40
C LEU A 165 12.05 -7.35 -18.71
N ASP A 166 10.95 -7.55 -19.44
CA ASP A 166 10.67 -6.78 -20.63
C ASP A 166 10.39 -5.31 -20.29
N THR A 167 10.84 -4.39 -21.15
CA THR A 167 10.67 -2.94 -20.91
C THR A 167 9.20 -2.55 -20.80
N LEU A 168 8.29 -3.18 -21.55
CA LEU A 168 6.86 -2.91 -21.46
C LEU A 168 6.29 -3.40 -20.13
N GLU A 169 6.77 -4.53 -19.62
CA GLU A 169 6.38 -5.05 -18.31
C GLU A 169 6.81 -4.10 -17.19
N ILE A 170 8.06 -3.61 -17.24
CA ILE A 170 8.57 -2.60 -16.30
C ILE A 170 7.75 -1.31 -16.38
N ALA A 171 7.47 -0.83 -17.59
CA ALA A 171 6.68 0.38 -17.79
C ALA A 171 5.26 0.22 -17.23
N PHE A 172 4.60 -0.90 -17.51
CA PHE A 172 3.28 -1.21 -17.00
C PHE A 172 3.27 -1.24 -15.47
N PHE A 173 4.23 -1.91 -14.85
CA PHE A 173 4.38 -1.94 -13.39
C PHE A 173 4.48 -0.53 -12.82
N ILE A 174 5.35 0.32 -13.39
CA ILE A 174 5.55 1.70 -12.94
C ILE A 174 4.26 2.54 -13.06
N ARG A 175 3.53 2.43 -14.17
CA ARG A 175 2.25 3.15 -14.35
C ARG A 175 1.19 2.77 -13.32
N LYS A 176 1.22 1.52 -12.84
CA LYS A 176 0.23 1.01 -11.89
C LYS A 176 0.58 1.30 -10.45
N LEU A 177 1.79 1.79 -10.14
CA LEU A 177 2.22 1.99 -8.76
C LEU A 177 1.31 2.92 -7.95
N ASP A 178 0.89 4.06 -8.49
CA ASP A 178 -0.03 4.95 -7.77
C ASP A 178 -1.43 4.32 -7.64
N SER A 179 -1.84 3.55 -8.65
CA SER A 179 -3.09 2.77 -8.66
C SER A 179 -3.08 1.61 -7.66
N LEU A 180 -1.92 1.09 -7.25
CA LEU A 180 -1.83 0.07 -6.19
C LEU A 180 -2.37 0.60 -4.85
N PHE A 181 -2.49 1.91 -4.66
CA PHE A 181 -3.23 2.47 -3.52
C PHE A 181 -4.68 1.97 -3.50
N GLN A 182 -5.31 1.83 -4.68
CA GLN A 182 -6.68 1.35 -4.83
C GLN A 182 -6.85 -0.06 -4.26
N PHE A 183 -5.79 -0.88 -4.21
CA PHE A 183 -5.84 -2.20 -3.58
C PHE A 183 -6.29 -2.12 -2.11
N MET A 184 -5.90 -1.07 -1.39
CA MET A 184 -6.37 -0.79 -0.02
C MET A 184 -7.73 -0.08 0.03
N GLU A 185 -8.20 0.47 -1.10
CA GLU A 185 -9.51 1.12 -1.21
C GLU A 185 -10.61 0.17 -1.65
N VAL A 186 -10.29 -0.95 -2.28
CA VAL A 186 -11.27 -1.89 -2.85
C VAL A 186 -12.19 -2.52 -1.78
N ILE A 187 -11.76 -2.55 -0.52
CA ILE A 187 -12.63 -2.97 0.60
C ILE A 187 -13.61 -1.89 1.05
N LYS A 188 -13.36 -0.62 0.72
CA LYS A 188 -14.26 0.49 0.99
C LYS A 188 -15.40 0.37 -0.02
N ASP A 189 -16.59 -0.03 0.42
CA ASP A 189 -17.77 0.00 -0.45
C ASP A 189 -18.07 1.46 -0.85
N GLU A 190 -18.32 1.68 -2.14
CA GLU A 190 -18.81 2.96 -2.70
C GLU A 190 -20.22 3.28 -2.22
#